data_AF-A0AAU9PLF8-F1
#
_entry.id   AF-A0AAU9PLF8-F1
#
_cell.length_a   1.000
_cell.length_b   1.000
_cell.length_c   1.000
_cell.angle_alpha   90.00
_cell.angle_beta   90.00
_cell.angle_gamma   90.00
#
_symmetry.space_group_name_H-M   'P 1'
#
loop_
_entity.id
_entity.type
_entity.pdbx_description
1 polymer ?
#
loop_
_entity_poly.entity_id
_entity_poly.type
_entity_poly.pdbx_seq_one_letter_code
_entity_poly.pdbx_strand_id
1 'polypeptide(L)' 'MFNLNRVVGNPSDMVDTMNKVATLDVELTIEEMNLISVGYKTVVGSQRASWRILSLIEQKDESRGNKVNVKRIKEYK' A
#
# COMPACT_ATOMS: atom_id res chain seq x y z
N MET A 1 14.92 -16.36 -13.99
CA MET A 1 13.77 -15.50 -14.31
C MET A 1 12.98 -15.27 -13.04
N PHE A 2 12.78 -14.03 -12.60
CA PHE A 2 12.06 -13.71 -11.36
C PHE A 2 10.59 -14.08 -11.54
N ASN A 3 10.05 -14.96 -10.69
CA ASN A 3 8.66 -15.41 -10.80
C ASN A 3 7.72 -14.43 -10.07
N LEU A 4 7.39 -13.34 -10.76
CA LEU A 4 6.54 -12.24 -10.28
C LEU A 4 5.08 -12.66 -9.99
N ASN A 5 4.64 -13.83 -10.48
CA ASN A 5 3.28 -14.33 -10.24
C ASN A 5 2.99 -14.65 -8.76
N ARG A 6 4.03 -14.94 -7.96
CA ARG A 6 3.88 -15.19 -6.51
C ARG A 6 3.64 -13.91 -5.70
N VAL A 7 3.97 -12.75 -6.27
CA VAL A 7 4.07 -11.47 -5.54
C VAL A 7 2.73 -10.72 -5.49
N VAL A 8 1.81 -11.02 -6.41
CA VAL A 8 0.47 -10.41 -6.47
C VAL A 8 -0.40 -10.77 -5.24
N GLY A 9 -0.06 -11.84 -4.51
CA GLY A 9 -0.85 -12.34 -3.38
C GLY A 9 -0.60 -11.66 -2.02
N ASN A 10 0.51 -10.94 -1.84
CA ASN A 10 0.88 -10.33 -0.56
C ASN A 10 1.46 -8.91 -0.74
N PRO A 11 0.80 -7.86 -0.21
CA PRO A 11 1.26 -6.48 -0.33
C PRO A 11 2.67 -6.23 0.21
N SER A 12 3.09 -6.95 1.27
CA SER A 12 4.43 -6.80 1.86
C SER A 12 5.53 -7.32 0.92
N ASP A 13 5.32 -8.49 0.33
CA ASP A 13 6.25 -9.10 -0.63
C ASP A 13 6.39 -8.26 -1.91
N MET A 14 5.37 -7.50 -2.29
CA MET A 14 5.41 -6.62 -3.47
C MET A 14 6.37 -5.44 -3.31
N VAL A 15 6.38 -4.78 -2.14
CA VAL A 15 7.26 -3.64 -1.89
C VAL A 15 8.73 -4.08 -1.90
N ASP A 16 9.04 -5.19 -1.26
CA ASP A 16 10.40 -5.74 -1.23
C ASP A 16 10.87 -6.19 -2.62
N THR A 17 9.97 -6.77 -3.40
CA THR A 17 10.28 -7.17 -4.78
C THR A 17 10.50 -5.95 -5.67
N MET A 18 9.72 -4.88 -5.51
CA MET A 18 9.88 -3.63 -6.26
C MET A 18 11.19 -2.92 -5.96
N ASN A 19 11.58 -2.86 -4.68
CA ASN A 19 12.85 -2.25 -4.29
C ASN A 19 14.03 -3.05 -4.86
N LYS A 20 13.94 -4.37 -4.89
CA LYS A 20 14.94 -5.23 -5.55
C LYS A 20 14.98 -5.00 -7.05
N VAL A 21 13.83 -4.88 -7.72
CA VAL A 21 13.82 -4.62 -9.17
C VAL A 21 14.33 -3.22 -9.51
N ALA A 22 14.00 -2.20 -8.72
CA ALA A 22 14.48 -0.84 -8.92
C ALA A 22 15.99 -0.67 -8.70
N THR A 23 16.62 -1.58 -7.95
CA THR A 23 18.07 -1.59 -7.71
C THR A 23 18.85 -2.47 -8.70
N LEU A 24 18.14 -3.28 -9.49
CA LEU A 24 18.73 -4.01 -10.60
C LEU A 24 18.79 -3.05 -11.80
N ASP A 25 20.00 -2.69 -12.22
CA ASP A 25 20.27 -1.90 -13.44
C ASP A 25 20.05 -2.77 -14.70
N VAL A 26 18.85 -3.33 -14.81
CA VAL A 26 18.45 -4.26 -15.86
C VAL A 26 17.28 -3.67 -16.65
N GLU A 27 17.32 -3.84 -17.96
CA GLU A 27 16.24 -3.40 -18.83
C GLU A 27 15.04 -4.33 -18.63
N LEU A 28 13.92 -3.77 -18.16
CA LEU A 28 12.70 -4.52 -17.91
C LEU A 28 11.90 -4.69 -19.19
N THR A 29 11.34 -5.88 -19.37
CA THR A 29 10.38 -6.12 -20.44
C THR A 29 9.05 -5.42 -20.15
N ILE A 30 8.23 -5.21 -21.19
CA ILE A 30 6.89 -4.62 -21.07
C ILE A 30 6.01 -5.42 -20.09
N GLU A 31 6.12 -6.75 -20.11
CA GLU A 31 5.37 -7.62 -19.21
C GLU A 31 5.78 -7.45 -17.74
N GLU A 32 7.08 -7.37 -17.47
CA GLU A 32 7.62 -7.14 -16.12
C GLU A 32 7.24 -5.76 -15.59
N MET A 33 7.34 -4.72 -16.44
CA MET A 33 6.88 -3.37 -16.09
C MET A 33 5.38 -3.34 -15.75
N ASN A 34 4.55 -4.05 -16.52
CA ASN A 34 3.11 -4.13 -16.26
C ASN A 34 2.82 -4.82 -14.93
N LEU A 35 3.49 -5.93 -14.63
CA LEU A 35 3.35 -6.66 -13.37
C LEU A 35 3.72 -5.78 -12.17
N ILE A 36 4.83 -5.05 -12.28
CA ILE A 36 5.24 -4.06 -11.27
C ILE A 36 4.16 -2.98 -11.12
N SER A 37 3.70 -2.39 -12.23
CA SER A 37 2.65 -1.36 -12.19
C SER A 37 1.39 -1.84 -11.47
N VAL A 38 0.92 -3.05 -11.78
CA VAL A 38 -0.26 -3.67 -11.16
C VAL A 38 -0.07 -3.86 -9.67
N GLY A 39 1.05 -4.43 -9.23
CA GLY A 39 1.31 -4.61 -7.81
C GLY A 39 1.42 -3.29 -7.06
N TYR A 40 2.06 -2.26 -7.64
CA TYR A 40 2.23 -0.97 -6.96
C TYR A 40 0.87 -0.29 -6.77
N LYS A 41 0.06 -0.28 -7.84
CA LYS A 41 -1.31 0.23 -7.81
C LYS A 41 -2.17 -0.50 -6.78
N THR A 42 -1.95 -1.80 -6.60
CA THR A 42 -2.67 -2.62 -5.62
C THR A 42 -2.27 -2.27 -4.19
N VAL A 43 -0.98 -2.22 -3.88
CA VAL A 43 -0.46 -1.86 -2.54
C VAL A 43 -0.95 -0.48 -2.13
N VAL A 44 -0.74 0.53 -3.00
CA VAL A 44 -1.17 1.90 -2.75
C VAL A 44 -2.70 2.01 -2.72
N GLY A 45 -3.41 1.20 -3.51
CA GLY A 45 -4.87 1.09 -3.47
C GLY A 45 -5.38 0.66 -2.10
N SER A 46 -4.82 -0.43 -1.57
CA SER A 46 -5.16 -0.95 -0.23
C SER A 46 -4.82 0.05 0.87
N GLN A 47 -3.65 0.69 0.82
CA GLN A 47 -3.28 1.74 1.78
C GLN A 47 -4.26 2.90 1.77
N ARG A 48 -4.65 3.40 0.58
CA ARG A 48 -5.64 4.49 0.45
C ARG A 48 -7.02 4.07 0.98
N ALA A 49 -7.44 2.83 0.75
CA ALA A 49 -8.70 2.32 1.29
C ALA A 49 -8.68 2.31 2.82
N SER A 50 -7.61 1.79 3.43
CA SER A 50 -7.42 1.83 4.89
C SER A 50 -7.40 3.26 5.42
N TRP A 51 -6.68 4.17 4.76
CA TRP A 51 -6.60 5.57 5.17
C TRP A 51 -7.96 6.27 5.14
N ARG A 52 -8.78 6.00 4.11
CA ARG A 52 -10.17 6.51 4.03
C ARG A 52 -11.03 6.00 5.18
N ILE A 53 -10.94 4.72 5.51
CA ILE A 53 -11.69 4.14 6.64
C ILE A 53 -11.27 4.81 7.95
N LEU A 54 -9.97 4.98 8.19
CA LEU A 54 -9.46 5.64 9.39
C LEU A 54 -9.93 7.10 9.47
N SER A 55 -9.94 7.85 8.37
CA SER A 55 -10.50 9.21 8.33
C SER A 55 -11.98 9.26 8.62
N LEU A 56 -12.74 8.29 8.12
CA LEU A 56 -14.18 8.19 8.40
C LEU A 56 -14.42 7.97 9.91
N ILE A 57 -13.63 7.09 10.53
CA ILE A 57 -13.71 6.82 11.98
C ILE A 57 -13.29 8.05 12.78
N GLU A 58 -12.21 8.72 12.39
CA GLU A 58 -11.75 9.96 13.02
C GLU A 58 -12.83 11.03 13.02
N GLN A 59 -13.44 11.31 11.86
CA GLN A 59 -14.50 12.29 11.72
C GLN A 59 -15.73 11.93 12.57
N LYS A 60 -16.08 10.63 12.61
CA LYS A 60 -17.20 10.13 13.43
C LYS A 60 -16.94 10.32 14.91
N ASP A 61 -15.73 10.04 15.40
CA ASP A 61 -15.38 10.21 16.81
C ASP A 61 -15.18 11.68 17.20
N GLU A 62 -14.73 12.53 16.26
CA GLU A 62 -14.68 13.98 16.43
C GLU A 62 -16.09 14.56 16.61
N SER A 63 -17.06 14.12 15.80
CA SER A 63 -18.47 14.53 15.94
C SER A 63 -19.12 14.13 17.26
N ARG A 64 -18.59 13.08 17.91
CA ARG A 64 -19.03 12.56 19.22
C ARG A 64 -18.27 13.20 20.38
N GLY A 65 -17.31 14.08 20.11
CA GLY A 65 -16.46 14.71 21.13
C GLY A 65 -15.43 13.77 21.75
N ASN A 66 -15.14 12.61 21.15
CA ASN A 66 -14.21 11.63 21.71
C ASN A 66 -12.74 11.97 21.37
N LYS A 67 -12.21 12.98 22.07
CA LYS A 67 -10.87 13.52 21.85
C LYS A 67 -9.74 12.50 22.02
N VAL A 68 -9.92 11.51 22.90
CA VAL A 68 -8.90 10.46 23.15
C VAL A 68 -8.77 9.55 21.93
N ASN A 69 -9.89 9.10 21.36
CA ASN A 69 -9.86 8.25 20.18
C ASN A 69 -9.37 9.01 18.94
N VAL A 70 -9.78 10.27 18.75
CA VAL A 70 -9.26 11.11 17.67
C VAL A 70 -7.74 11.24 17.75
N LYS A 71 -7.18 11.45 18.95
CA LYS A 71 -5.72 11.51 19.14
C LYS A 71 -5.03 10.20 18.76
N ARG A 72 -5.55 9.06 19.23
CA ARG A 72 -5.01 7.73 18.90
C ARG A 72 -5.04 7.44 17.39
N ILE A 73 -6.11 7.82 16.71
CA ILE A 73 -6.24 7.62 15.26
C ILE A 73 -5.25 8.51 14.50
N LYS A 74 -5.05 9.76 14.94
CA LYS A 74 -4.03 10.67 14.38
C LYS A 74 -2.61 10.15 14.57
N GLU A 75 -2.31 9.53 15.70
CA GLU A 75 -1.00 8.93 16.00
C GLU A 75 -0.73 7.67 15.17
N TYR A 76 -1.77 6.92 14.80
CA TYR A 76 -1.65 5.68 14.04
C TYR A 76 -1.50 5.89 12.51
N LYS A 77 -2.03 7.00 12.00
CA LYS A 77 -2.03 7.34 10.56
C LYS A 77 -0.67 7.82 10.06
#